data_AF-D5BXX3-F1
#
_entry.id   AF-D5BXX3-F1
#
_cell.length_a   1.000
_cell.length_b   1.000
_cell.length_c   1.000
_cell.angle_alpha   90.00
_cell.angle_beta   90.00
_cell.angle_gamma   90.00
#
_symmetry.space_group_name_H-M   'P 1'
#
loop_
_entity.id
_entity.type
_entity.pdbx_description
1 polymer ?
#
loop_
_entity_poly.entity_id
_entity_poly.type
_entity_poly.pdbx_seq_one_letter_code
_entity_poly.pdbx_strand_id
1 'polypeptide(L)' 'MAREYLNVRVDADLKKQLQKLAKRENRTLSNLVETVLGNYAKRKSS' A
#
# COMPACT_ATOMS: atom_id res chain seq x y z
N MET A 1 -14.98 -9.04 -4.35
CA MET A 1 -13.79 -9.91 -4.16
C MET A 1 -13.46 -9.93 -2.68
N ALA A 2 -13.13 -11.09 -2.11
CA ALA A 2 -12.73 -11.18 -0.71
C ALA A 2 -11.37 -10.49 -0.53
N ARG A 3 -11.24 -9.63 0.48
CA ARG A 3 -9.97 -9.01 0.85
C ARG A 3 -9.32 -9.86 1.93
N GLU A 4 -8.06 -10.23 1.73
CA GLU A 4 -7.27 -10.98 2.70
C GLU A 4 -6.25 -10.08 3.39
N TYR A 5 -5.86 -10.44 4.61
CA TYR A 5 -4.89 -9.68 5.39
C TYR A 5 -3.46 -9.91 4.88
N LEU A 6 -2.78 -8.82 4.51
CA LEU A 6 -1.35 -8.84 4.20
C LEU A 6 -0.55 -8.54 5.48
N ASN A 7 -0.13 -9.59 6.18
CA ASN A 7 0.67 -9.49 7.40
C ASN A 7 2.16 -9.34 7.07
N VAL A 8 2.64 -8.09 7.01
CA VAL A 8 4.04 -7.78 6.67
C VAL A 8 4.65 -6.88 7.74
N ARG A 9 5.89 -7.19 8.14
CA ARG A 9 6.71 -6.28 8.95
C ARG A 9 7.36 -5.26 8.04
N VAL A 10 7.20 -4.00 8.39
CA VAL A 10 7.78 -2.86 7.66
C VAL A 10 8.49 -1.96 8.65
N ASP A 11 9.55 -1.31 8.18
CA ASP A 11 10.25 -0.29 8.95
C ASP A 11 9.28 0.80 9.46
N ALA A 12 9.52 1.26 10.68
CA ALA A 12 8.63 2.19 11.36
C ALA A 12 8.64 3.59 10.72
N ASP A 13 9.78 4.05 10.20
CA ASP A 13 9.88 5.33 9.52
C ASP A 13 9.20 5.26 8.15
N LEU A 14 9.44 4.18 7.40
CA LEU A 14 8.76 3.91 6.13
C LEU A 14 7.23 3.91 6.31
N LYS A 15 6.72 3.25 7.37
CA LYS A 15 5.28 3.27 7.68
C LYS A 15 4.77 4.69 7.90
N LYS A 16 5.49 5.52 8.65
CA LYS A 16 5.11 6.92 8.90
C LYS A 16 5.11 7.75 7.62
N GLN A 17 6.09 7.56 6.74
CA GLN A 17 6.15 8.24 5.45
C GLN A 17 4.95 7.87 4.58
N LEU A 18 4.64 6.57 4.46
CA LEU A 18 3.49 6.09 3.70
C LEU A 18 2.16 6.61 4.26
N GLN A 19 2.01 6.70 5.58
CA GLN A 19 0.84 7.30 6.21
C GLN A 19 0.67 8.78 5.85
N LYS A 20 1.77 9.55 5.85
CA LYS A 20 1.73 10.97 5.45
C LYS A 20 1.34 11.12 3.98
N LEU A 21 1.88 10.28 3.09
CA LEU A 21 1.54 10.27 1.67
C LEU A 21 0.07 9.92 1.44
N ALA A 22 -0.42 8.85 2.08
CA ALA A 22 -1.82 8.45 2.01
C ALA A 22 -2.76 9.59 2.45
N LYS A 23 -2.42 10.28 3.55
CA LYS A 23 -3.18 11.43 4.04
C LYS A 23 -3.20 12.61 3.05
N ARG A 24 -2.06 12.93 2.43
CA ARG A 24 -1.96 13.99 1.40
C ARG A 24 -2.84 13.69 0.19
N GLU A 25 -2.99 12.43 -0.16
CA GLU A 25 -3.83 11.95 -1.26
C GLU A 25 -5.28 11.66 -0.85
N ASN A 26 -5.68 12.06 0.38
CA ASN A 26 -7.01 11.82 0.93
C ASN A 26 -7.46 10.35 0.89
N ARG A 27 -6.53 9.42 1.14
CA ARG A 27 -6.79 7.97 1.17
C ARG A 27 -6.18 7.28 2.38
N THR A 28 -6.60 6.03 2.64
CA THR A 28 -6.04 5.21 3.72
C THR A 28 -4.71 4.59 3.31
N LEU A 29 -3.88 4.24 4.30
CA LEU A 29 -2.64 3.50 4.07
C LEU A 29 -2.91 2.17 3.34
N SER A 30 -3.96 1.45 3.72
CA SER A 30 -4.34 0.18 3.09
C SER A 30 -4.66 0.37 1.60
N ASN A 31 -5.41 1.41 1.24
CA ASN A 31 -5.72 1.70 -0.17
C ASN A 31 -4.45 2.08 -0.96
N LEU A 32 -3.53 2.84 -0.35
CA LEU A 32 -2.23 3.14 -0.94
C LEU A 32 -1.45 1.86 -1.23
N VAL A 33 -1.32 0.98 -0.23
CA VAL A 33 -0.58 -0.28 -0.36
C VAL A 33 -1.22 -1.19 -1.41
N GLU A 34 -2.53 -1.39 -1.37
CA GLU A 34 -3.26 -2.21 -2.34
C GLU A 34 -3.05 -1.71 -3.78
N THR A 35 -3.13 -0.39 -4.00
CA THR A 35 -2.93 0.23 -5.31
C THR A 35 -1.51 0.01 -5.82
N VAL A 36 -0.49 0.26 -4.97
CA VAL A 36 0.91 0.14 -5.35
C VAL A 36 1.26 -1.31 -5.66
N LEU A 37 0.83 -2.25 -4.82
CA LEU A 37 1.07 -3.69 -5.03
C LEU A 37 0.35 -4.20 -6.28
N GLY A 38 -0.90 -3.80 -6.50
CA GLY A 38 -1.64 -4.16 -7.72
C GLY A 38 -0.98 -3.63 -8.99
N ASN A 39 -0.49 -2.38 -8.96
CA ASN A 39 0.24 -1.79 -10.07
C ASN A 39 1.58 -2.50 -10.32
N TYR A 40 2.30 -2.85 -9.27
CA TYR A 40 3.55 -3.60 -9.37
C TYR A 40 3.33 -4.98 -10.01
N ALA A 41 2.30 -5.72 -9.56
CA ALA A 41 1.95 -7.03 -10.12
C ALA A 41 1.60 -6.91 -11.61
N LYS A 42 0.75 -5.95 -11.99
CA LYS A 42 0.37 -5.73 -13.40
C LYS A 42 1.58 -5.46 -14.30
N ARG A 43 2.53 -4.64 -13.84
CA ARG A 43 3.76 -4.32 -14.58
C ARG A 43 4.69 -5.53 -14.76
N LYS A 44 4.66 -6.49 -13.83
CA LYS A 44 5.50 -7.70 -13.90
C LYS A 44 4.84 -8.84 -14.68
N SER A 45 3.52 -8.80 -14.85
CA SER A 45 2.76 -9.76 -15.64
C SER A 45 2.52 -9.32 -17.09
N SER A 46 3.02 -8.13 -17.49
CA SER A 46 3.00 -7.62 -18.87
C SER A 46 4.32 -7.85 -19.58
#